data_AF-A0A7Y1QNP2-F1
#
_entry.id   AF-A0A7Y1QNP2-F1
#
_cell.length_a   1.000
_cell.length_b   1.000
_cell.length_c   1.000
_cell.angle_alpha   90.00
_cell.angle_beta   90.00
_cell.angle_gamma   90.00
#
_symmetry.space_group_name_H-M   'P 1'
#
loop_
_entity.id
_entity.type
_entity.pdbx_description
1 polymer ?
#
loop_
_entity_poly.entity_id
_entity_poly.type
_entity_poly.pdbx_seq_one_letter_code
_entity_poly.pdbx_strand_id
1 'polypeptide(L)' 'MGGQRGIIFFKDFWRRGNETFGNRSGDHIDLWNGRRLTDWLSYPRIQLGFSIEGTFSDYHKSREIWFWKVL' A
#
# COMPACT_ATOMS: atom_id res chain seq x y z
N MET A 1 2.13 12.28 0.28
CA MET A 1 3.50 12.16 -0.30
C MET A 1 3.57 12.57 -1.77
N GLY A 2 2.65 13.43 -2.25
CA GLY A 2 2.60 13.81 -3.68
C GLY A 2 3.90 14.52 -4.12
N GLY A 3 4.44 14.10 -5.25
CA GLY A 3 5.66 14.68 -5.85
C GLY A 3 6.99 14.20 -5.24
N GLN A 4 6.98 13.53 -4.09
CA GLN A 4 8.19 12.92 -3.53
C GLN A 4 8.43 11.53 -4.13
N ARG A 5 9.68 11.14 -4.34
CA ARG A 5 10.07 9.79 -4.80
C ARG A 5 10.81 9.07 -3.68
N GLY A 6 10.69 7.76 -3.63
CA GLY A 6 11.34 7.00 -2.55
C GLY A 6 10.93 5.55 -2.46
N ILE A 7 11.28 4.95 -1.34
CA ILE A 7 10.83 3.62 -0.93
C ILE A 7 9.64 3.81 0.01
N ILE A 8 8.62 2.96 -0.12
CA ILE A 8 7.42 2.98 0.73
C ILE A 8 7.13 1.58 1.27
N PHE A 9 6.78 1.51 2.55
CA PHE A 9 6.41 0.29 3.25
C PHE A 9 5.01 0.44 3.86
N PHE A 10 4.19 -0.59 3.70
CA PHE A 10 2.83 -0.71 4.20
C PHE A 10 2.79 -1.86 5.20
N LYS A 11 2.64 -1.52 6.49
CA LYS A 11 2.57 -2.49 7.57
C LYS A 11 1.17 -3.08 7.69
N ASP A 12 1.10 -4.40 7.89
CA ASP A 12 -0.11 -5.18 8.11
C ASP A 12 -1.12 -4.93 6.99
N PHE A 13 -0.69 -4.68 5.75
CA PHE A 13 -1.53 -4.26 4.62
C PHE A 13 -2.60 -5.26 4.21
N TRP A 14 -2.27 -6.54 3.98
CA TRP A 14 -3.20 -7.58 3.52
C TRP A 14 -3.36 -8.73 4.52
N ARG A 15 -4.48 -9.47 4.39
CA ARG A 15 -4.78 -10.67 5.17
C ARG A 15 -4.11 -11.90 4.55
N ARG A 16 -3.46 -12.73 5.35
CA ARG A 16 -2.96 -14.06 4.96
C ARG A 16 -3.91 -15.14 5.44
N GLY A 17 -4.23 -16.12 4.58
CA GLY A 17 -5.10 -17.25 4.94
C GLY A 17 -6.41 -16.81 5.60
N ASN A 18 -6.68 -17.33 6.80
CA ASN A 18 -7.90 -17.05 7.56
C ASN A 18 -7.79 -15.85 8.54
N GLU A 19 -6.75 -15.01 8.41
CA GLU A 19 -6.67 -13.78 9.19
C GLU A 19 -7.91 -12.91 8.98
N THR A 20 -8.29 -12.13 9.99
CA THR A 20 -9.29 -11.06 9.92
C THR A 20 -8.62 -9.73 9.61
N PHE A 21 -9.41 -8.68 9.35
CA PHE A 21 -8.84 -7.35 9.16
C PHE A 21 -8.10 -6.81 10.40
N GLY A 22 -8.53 -7.19 11.62
CA GLY A 22 -7.94 -6.70 12.87
C GLY A 22 -6.60 -7.35 13.24
N ASN A 23 -6.29 -8.53 12.70
CA ASN A 23 -5.07 -9.29 12.98
C ASN A 23 -4.28 -9.69 11.72
N ARG A 24 -4.49 -8.96 10.63
CA ARG A 24 -3.74 -9.15 9.38
C ARG A 24 -2.24 -8.89 9.59
N SER A 25 -1.40 -9.66 8.91
CA SER A 25 0.07 -9.61 9.05
C SER A 25 0.83 -9.40 7.73
N GLY A 26 0.12 -9.28 6.60
CA GLY A 26 0.74 -9.16 5.29
C GLY A 26 1.27 -7.77 5.00
N ASP A 27 2.58 -7.58 5.06
CA ASP A 27 3.24 -6.31 4.70
C ASP A 27 3.50 -6.16 3.19
N HIS A 28 3.71 -4.93 2.70
CA HIS A 28 4.15 -4.64 1.33
C HIS A 28 5.24 -3.55 1.31
N ILE A 29 6.31 -3.75 0.56
CA ILE A 29 7.34 -2.73 0.30
C ILE A 29 7.51 -2.51 -1.20
N ASP A 30 7.70 -1.27 -1.62
CA ASP A 30 7.77 -0.92 -3.04
C ASP A 30 8.48 0.42 -3.28
N LEU A 31 8.68 0.75 -4.56
CA LEU A 31 9.15 2.06 -5.00
C LEU A 31 7.98 2.99 -5.30
N TRP A 32 8.02 4.18 -4.70
CA TRP A 32 7.06 5.25 -4.92
C TRP A 32 7.65 6.29 -5.88
N ASN A 33 6.95 6.53 -6.99
CA ASN A 33 7.40 7.49 -8.01
C ASN A 33 6.80 8.90 -7.87
N GLY A 34 6.08 9.18 -6.78
CA GLY A 34 5.34 10.43 -6.57
C GLY A 34 3.85 10.36 -6.86
N ARG A 35 3.39 9.29 -7.52
CA ARG A 35 1.96 9.08 -7.87
C ARG A 35 1.48 7.65 -7.63
N ARG A 36 2.36 6.66 -7.79
CA ARG A 36 2.03 5.24 -7.75
C ARG A 36 3.23 4.38 -7.34
N LEU A 37 2.97 3.12 -7.04
CA LEU A 37 3.97 2.06 -6.87
C LEU A 37 4.50 1.61 -8.25
N THR A 38 5.39 0.61 -8.28
CA THR A 38 5.90 0.03 -9.53
C THR A 38 4.78 -0.49 -10.44
N ASP A 39 3.76 -1.13 -9.85
CA ASP A 39 2.52 -1.53 -10.55
C ASP A 39 1.68 -0.31 -10.98
N TRP A 40 1.23 -0.30 -12.23
CA TRP A 40 0.38 0.75 -12.80
C TRP A 40 -1.02 0.79 -12.16
N LEU A 41 -1.57 -0.36 -11.77
CA LEU A 41 -2.87 -0.45 -11.11
C LEU A 41 -2.86 0.15 -9.70
N SER A 42 -1.68 0.36 -9.10
CA SER A 42 -1.59 1.06 -7.81
C SER A 42 -2.02 2.52 -7.90
N TYR A 43 -1.99 3.16 -9.08
CA TYR A 43 -2.48 4.55 -9.23
C TYR A 43 -3.97 4.68 -8.90
N PRO A 44 -4.91 4.01 -9.59
CA PRO A 44 -6.33 4.11 -9.23
C PRO A 44 -6.61 3.56 -7.83
N ARG A 45 -5.87 2.56 -7.37
CA ARG A 45 -6.03 2.01 -6.01
C ARG A 45 -5.69 3.02 -4.92
N ILE A 46 -4.59 3.76 -5.07
CA ILE A 46 -4.14 4.74 -4.08
C ILE A 46 -4.85 6.09 -4.26
N GLN A 47 -4.96 6.59 -5.49
CA GLN A 47 -5.45 7.95 -5.74
C GLN A 47 -6.97 8.04 -5.80
N LEU A 48 -7.66 6.99 -6.23
CA LEU A 48 -9.11 6.97 -6.39
C LEU A 48 -9.81 6.07 -5.35
N GLY A 49 -9.04 5.48 -4.42
CA GLY A 49 -9.57 4.60 -3.38
C GLY A 49 -10.11 3.25 -3.89
N PHE A 50 -9.73 2.84 -5.10
CA PHE A 50 -10.21 1.57 -5.66
C PHE A 50 -9.64 0.37 -4.88
N SER A 51 -10.51 -0.37 -4.20
CA SER A 51 -10.16 -1.59 -3.48
C SER A 51 -11.32 -2.58 -3.55
N ILE A 52 -10.99 -3.87 -3.49
CA ILE A 52 -11.94 -4.98 -3.48
C ILE A 52 -11.53 -5.88 -2.34
N GLU A 53 -12.31 -5.91 -1.25
CA GLU A 53 -11.95 -6.74 -0.10
C GLU A 53 -11.77 -8.20 -0.51
N GLY A 54 -10.68 -8.82 -0.06
CA GLY A 54 -10.30 -10.20 -0.41
C GLY A 54 -9.54 -10.35 -1.73
N THR A 55 -9.53 -9.35 -2.63
CA THR A 55 -8.77 -9.38 -3.89
C THR A 55 -7.70 -8.29 -3.94
N PHE A 56 -8.12 -7.03 -3.75
CA PHE A 56 -7.26 -5.85 -3.69
C PHE A 56 -7.42 -5.17 -2.34
N SER A 57 -6.51 -5.46 -1.41
CA SER A 57 -6.43 -4.73 -0.15
C SER A 57 -6.24 -3.23 -0.39
N ASP A 58 -6.86 -2.44 0.49
CA ASP A 58 -6.78 -0.98 0.48
C ASP A 58 -5.49 -0.51 1.16
N TYR A 59 -4.64 0.21 0.43
CA TYR A 59 -3.35 0.67 0.93
C TYR A 59 -3.50 1.66 2.09
N HIS A 60 -4.58 2.46 2.09
CA HIS A 60 -4.85 3.46 3.14
C HIS A 60 -5.24 2.83 4.46
N LYS A 61 -5.68 1.57 4.41
CA LYS A 61 -6.03 0.80 5.59
C LYS A 61 -4.83 0.17 6.27
N SER A 62 -3.62 0.22 5.72
CA SER A 62 -2.38 -0.26 6.37
C SER A 62 -2.24 0.27 7.78
N ARG A 63 -1.79 -0.55 8.73
CA ARG A 63 -1.68 -0.15 10.14
C ARG A 63 -0.69 1.00 10.31
N GLU A 64 0.41 0.92 9.58
CA GLU A 64 1.42 1.97 9.49
C GLU A 64 1.90 2.08 8.05
N ILE A 65 2.36 3.27 7.68
CA ILE A 65 2.97 3.52 6.38
C ILE A 65 4.28 4.26 6.62
N TRP A 66 5.40 3.68 6.21
CA TRP A 66 6.72 4.28 6.34
C TRP A 66 7.23 4.69 4.96
N PHE A 67 7.91 5.83 4.89
CA PHE A 67 8.41 6.38 3.63
C PHE A 67 9.83 6.91 3.79
N TRP A 68 10.71 6.47 2.90
CA TRP A 68 12.09 6.93 2.81
C TRP A 68 12.28 7.66 1.48
N LYS A 69 12.44 8.98 1.56
CA LYS A 69 12.66 9.81 0.39
C LYS A 69 14.01 9.47 -0.25
N VAL A 70 14.01 9.34 -1.57
CA VAL A 70 15.22 9.26 -2.39
C VAL A 70 15.34 10.59 -3.15
N LEU A 71 16.54 11.19 -3.13
CA LEU A 71 16.85 12.49 -3.73
C LEU A 71 17.20 12.37 -5.21
#